data_AF-A0A5J4PAQ9-F1
#
_entry.id   AF-A0A5J4PAQ9-F1
#
_cell.length_a   1.000
_cell.length_b   1.000
_cell.length_c   1.000
_cell.angle_alpha   90.00
_cell.angle_beta   90.00
_cell.angle_gamma   90.00
#
_symmetry.space_group_name_H-M   'P 1'
#
loop_
_entity.id
_entity.type
_entity.pdbx_description
1 polymer ?
#
loop_
_entity_poly.entity_id
_entity_poly.type
_entity_poly.pdbx_seq_one_letter_code
_entity_poly.pdbx_strand_id
1 'polypeptide(L)'
;ASIEIFCLEPAEPKDYALNFQQTEQSAWFCMIGNLKKWKEDILRKEIKVKDKKVVLTAVKGESFDTNGCVHFSWNSREVTFADILEVFGELPIPPYLNRKTEECDKEAYQTVYSKVKGSVAAPTAGLHFTSHVFDALKDQDIDCEELTLHVGAGTFKPVKSEEIGGHEMHAEYISISCTTIEKLIAHNAQAFAVGTTSVRTLESLYYMGVTLAKHSDATEE
;
A
#
# COMPACT_ATOMS: atom_id res chain seq x y z
N ALA A 1 -12.72 21.11 11.80
CA ALA A 1 -12.49 19.67 11.58
C ALA A 1 -12.41 19.43 10.09
N SER A 2 -11.30 18.83 9.67
CA SER A 2 -10.89 18.50 8.29
C SER A 2 -11.70 17.34 7.71
N ILE A 3 -11.72 17.25 6.38
CA ILE A 3 -12.09 16.03 5.64
C ILE A 3 -10.79 15.23 5.48
N GLU A 4 -10.85 13.93 5.77
CA GLU A 4 -9.71 13.03 5.66
C GLU A 4 -9.97 12.06 4.50
N ILE A 5 -9.02 11.92 3.59
CA ILE A 5 -9.12 11.01 2.44
C ILE A 5 -8.07 9.93 2.62
N PHE A 6 -8.52 8.70 2.88
CA PHE A 6 -7.66 7.53 3.03
C PHE A 6 -7.61 6.78 1.72
N CYS A 7 -6.54 6.95 0.94
CA CYS A 7 -6.30 6.17 -0.28
C CYS A 7 -6.08 4.69 0.08
N LEU A 8 -6.97 3.80 -0.38
CA LEU A 8 -6.92 2.37 -0.06
C LEU A 8 -6.16 1.60 -1.14
N GLU A 9 -6.60 1.74 -2.39
CA GLU A 9 -6.01 1.08 -3.54
C GLU A 9 -6.26 1.91 -4.82
N PRO A 10 -5.37 1.83 -5.82
CA PRO A 10 -5.51 2.56 -7.07
C PRO A 10 -6.67 2.01 -7.91
N ALA A 11 -7.52 2.91 -8.39
CA ALA A 11 -8.61 2.57 -9.31
C ALA A 11 -8.14 2.72 -10.78
N GLU A 12 -7.42 3.80 -11.10
CA GLU A 12 -6.92 4.04 -12.45
C GLU A 12 -5.65 4.92 -12.47
N PRO A 13 -4.54 4.44 -13.08
CA PRO A 13 -4.30 3.04 -13.47
C PRO A 13 -4.28 2.12 -12.24
N LYS A 14 -4.65 0.84 -12.40
CA LYS A 14 -4.71 -0.15 -11.30
C LYS A 14 -3.34 -0.55 -10.74
N ASP A 15 -2.29 -0.42 -11.54
CA ASP A 15 -0.94 -0.72 -11.07
C ASP A 15 -0.43 0.42 -10.16
N TYR A 16 0.01 0.09 -8.94
CA TYR A 16 0.47 1.07 -7.96
C TYR A 16 1.65 1.92 -8.47
N ALA A 17 2.64 1.30 -9.12
CA ALA A 17 3.83 2.03 -9.57
C ALA A 17 3.47 3.00 -10.70
N LEU A 18 2.66 2.55 -11.67
CA LEU A 18 2.15 3.41 -12.74
C LEU A 18 1.24 4.51 -12.20
N ASN A 19 0.44 4.20 -11.18
CA ASN A 19 -0.47 5.16 -10.56
C ASN A 19 0.30 6.27 -9.84
N PHE A 20 1.29 5.88 -9.02
CA PHE A 20 2.17 6.81 -8.32
C PHE A 20 3.00 7.68 -9.26
N GLN A 21 3.31 7.20 -10.47
CA GLN A 21 4.04 7.93 -11.50
C GLN A 21 3.15 8.84 -12.38
N GLN A 22 1.83 8.81 -12.23
CA GLN A 22 0.95 9.73 -12.97
C GLN A 22 1.30 11.18 -12.65
N THR A 23 1.16 12.07 -13.63
CA THR A 23 1.55 13.49 -13.55
C THR A 23 0.42 14.49 -13.78
N GLU A 24 -0.78 14.02 -14.09
CA GLU A 24 -1.93 14.90 -14.38
C GLU A 24 -3.15 14.52 -13.54
N GLN A 25 -3.45 13.23 -13.48
CA GLN A 25 -4.61 12.69 -12.80
C GLN A 25 -4.34 11.27 -12.30
N SER A 26 -5.07 10.87 -11.27
CA SER A 26 -5.07 9.51 -10.75
C SER A 26 -6.41 9.24 -10.07
N ALA A 27 -6.92 8.01 -10.14
CA ALA A 27 -8.10 7.59 -9.41
C ALA A 27 -7.73 6.53 -8.37
N TRP A 28 -8.35 6.64 -7.18
CA TRP A 28 -8.16 5.71 -6.07
C TRP A 28 -9.50 5.36 -5.44
N PHE A 29 -9.65 4.11 -5.03
CA PHE A 29 -10.66 3.76 -4.04
C PHE A 29 -10.21 4.28 -2.68
N CYS A 30 -11.05 5.12 -2.08
CA CYS A 30 -10.75 5.82 -0.85
C CYS A 30 -11.82 5.57 0.20
N MET A 31 -11.43 5.71 1.47
CA MET A 31 -12.36 5.91 2.59
C MET A 31 -12.33 7.38 3.02
N ILE A 32 -13.49 7.98 3.29
CA ILE A 32 -13.59 9.40 3.67
C ILE A 32 -13.94 9.56 5.15
N GLY A 33 -12.98 10.06 5.92
CA GLY A 33 -13.21 10.58 7.26
C GLY A 33 -14.01 11.88 7.21
N ASN A 34 -15.00 12.00 8.09
CA ASN A 34 -15.89 13.17 8.18
C ASN A 34 -16.68 13.48 6.89
N LEU A 35 -17.09 12.46 6.12
CA LEU A 35 -17.82 12.58 4.84
C LEU A 35 -18.97 13.60 4.85
N LYS A 36 -19.74 13.69 5.94
CA LYS A 36 -20.87 14.65 6.08
C LYS A 36 -20.47 16.12 5.84
N LYS A 37 -19.17 16.45 5.85
CA LYS A 37 -18.64 17.78 5.57
C LYS A 37 -18.27 17.99 4.10
N TRP A 38 -18.10 16.93 3.32
CA TRP A 38 -17.85 17.00 1.88
C TRP A 38 -19.16 17.26 1.14
N LYS A 39 -19.66 18.50 1.27
CA LYS A 39 -20.92 18.95 0.68
C LYS A 39 -20.82 19.32 -0.80
N GLU A 40 -19.66 19.82 -1.23
CA GLU A 40 -19.40 20.20 -2.62
C GLU A 40 -18.97 18.99 -3.44
N ASP A 41 -19.11 19.05 -4.76
CA ASP A 41 -18.67 17.95 -5.63
C ASP A 41 -17.15 17.89 -5.76
N ILE A 42 -16.48 19.01 -5.50
CA ILE A 42 -15.05 19.21 -5.75
C ILE A 42 -14.39 19.77 -4.49
N LEU A 43 -13.29 19.15 -4.07
CA LEU A 43 -12.36 19.75 -3.10
C LEU A 43 -11.13 20.26 -3.84
N ARG A 44 -10.63 21.44 -3.43
CA ARG A 44 -9.39 22.00 -3.92
C ARG A 44 -8.47 22.35 -2.77
N LYS A 45 -7.19 22.04 -2.93
CA LYS A 45 -6.15 22.39 -1.97
C LYS A 45 -4.91 22.87 -2.71
N GLU A 46 -4.40 24.03 -2.30
CA GLU A 46 -3.12 24.51 -2.75
C GLU A 46 -2.01 23.96 -1.84
N ILE A 47 -1.00 23.36 -2.47
CA ILE A 47 0.17 22.76 -1.84
C ILE A 47 1.44 23.20 -2.58
N LYS A 48 2.57 23.20 -1.88
CA LYS A 48 3.88 23.51 -2.47
C LYS A 48 4.68 22.23 -2.61
N VAL A 49 4.90 21.76 -3.83
CA VAL A 49 5.63 20.51 -4.13
C VAL A 49 6.80 20.84 -5.06
N LYS A 50 8.03 20.42 -4.73
CA LYS A 50 9.25 20.75 -5.50
C LYS A 50 9.39 22.25 -5.81
N ASP A 51 9.12 23.09 -4.81
CA ASP A 51 9.06 24.55 -4.92
C ASP A 51 8.01 25.15 -5.86
N LYS A 52 7.12 24.32 -6.42
CA LYS A 52 6.04 24.74 -7.30
C LYS A 52 4.71 24.77 -6.55
N LYS A 53 3.90 25.76 -6.88
CA LYS A 53 2.54 25.90 -6.37
C LYS A 53 1.62 24.99 -7.19
N VAL A 54 1.15 23.92 -6.55
CA VAL A 54 0.26 22.91 -7.14
C VAL A 54 -1.12 23.02 -6.51
N VAL A 55 -2.16 22.97 -7.32
CA VAL A 55 -3.56 22.92 -6.90
C VAL A 55 -4.05 21.49 -7.10
N LEU A 56 -4.12 20.73 -6.01
CA LEU A 56 -4.70 19.40 -5.99
C LEU A 56 -6.23 19.52 -5.94
N THR A 57 -6.90 18.83 -6.84
CA THR A 57 -8.35 18.73 -6.91
C THR A 57 -8.76 17.28 -6.64
N ALA A 58 -9.79 17.07 -5.83
CA ALA A 58 -10.38 15.76 -5.57
C ALA A 58 -11.88 15.80 -5.85
N VAL A 59 -12.39 14.81 -6.59
CA VAL A 59 -13.79 14.68 -7.02
C VAL A 59 -14.30 13.29 -6.66
N LYS A 60 -15.49 13.21 -6.06
CA LYS A 60 -16.14 11.92 -5.77
C LYS A 60 -16.65 11.29 -7.06
N GLY A 61 -16.37 10.01 -7.26
CA GLY A 61 -16.99 9.19 -8.30
C GLY A 61 -18.46 8.87 -8.01
N GLU A 62 -19.09 8.14 -8.93
CA GLU A 62 -20.49 7.71 -8.78
C GLU A 62 -20.64 6.70 -7.63
N SER A 63 -21.77 6.75 -6.92
CA SER A 63 -22.07 5.87 -5.76
C SER A 63 -21.04 5.93 -4.63
N PHE A 64 -20.96 7.09 -3.98
CA PHE A 64 -19.98 7.38 -2.93
C PHE A 64 -20.63 7.40 -1.53
N ASP A 65 -20.32 6.41 -0.68
CA ASP A 65 -20.70 6.42 0.74
C ASP A 65 -19.50 6.81 1.62
N THR A 66 -19.22 6.10 2.71
CA THR A 66 -17.92 6.19 3.41
C THR A 66 -16.73 5.73 2.58
N ASN A 67 -16.94 4.82 1.63
CA ASN A 67 -15.95 4.35 0.68
C ASN A 67 -16.41 4.70 -0.75
N GLY A 68 -15.45 4.87 -1.65
CA GLY A 68 -15.76 5.07 -3.07
C GLY A 68 -14.55 5.52 -3.85
N CYS A 69 -14.72 5.60 -5.17
CA CYS A 69 -13.67 6.10 -6.05
C CYS A 69 -13.54 7.63 -5.92
N VAL A 70 -12.33 8.13 -5.72
CA VAL A 70 -11.98 9.55 -5.76
C VAL A 70 -11.05 9.79 -6.94
N HIS A 71 -11.42 10.73 -7.80
CA HIS A 71 -10.58 11.20 -8.90
C HIS A 71 -9.78 12.41 -8.45
N PHE A 72 -8.46 12.27 -8.50
CA PHE A 72 -7.51 13.34 -8.24
C PHE A 72 -7.01 13.94 -9.56
N SER A 73 -6.85 15.26 -9.58
CA SER A 73 -6.17 15.97 -10.68
C SER A 73 -5.41 17.16 -10.15
N TRP A 74 -4.34 17.56 -10.85
CA TRP A 74 -3.53 18.70 -10.45
C TRP A 74 -2.91 19.42 -11.64
N ASN A 75 -2.49 20.67 -11.42
CA ASN A 75 -2.09 21.60 -12.47
C ASN A 75 -0.58 21.60 -12.78
N SER A 76 0.12 20.46 -12.63
CA SER A 76 1.56 20.39 -12.90
C SER A 76 2.01 19.01 -13.40
N ARG A 77 2.44 18.95 -14.67
CA ARG A 77 2.95 17.73 -15.33
C ARG A 77 4.32 17.25 -14.86
N GLU A 78 5.00 18.04 -14.04
CA GLU A 78 6.33 17.70 -13.49
C GLU A 78 6.25 17.10 -12.09
N VAL A 79 5.04 17.08 -11.51
CA VAL A 79 4.77 16.58 -10.18
C VAL A 79 4.00 15.28 -10.33
N THR A 80 4.53 14.21 -9.75
CA THR A 80 3.85 12.91 -9.74
C THR A 80 2.85 12.81 -8.60
N PHE A 81 1.94 11.83 -8.66
CA PHE A 81 1.05 11.57 -7.52
C PHE A 81 1.82 11.19 -6.26
N ALA A 82 2.93 10.44 -6.39
CA ALA A 82 3.82 10.15 -5.27
C ALA A 82 4.42 11.42 -4.64
N ASP A 83 4.85 12.40 -5.44
CA ASP A 83 5.36 13.67 -4.90
C ASP A 83 4.28 14.41 -4.08
N ILE A 84 3.02 14.33 -4.52
CA ILE A 84 1.88 14.93 -3.80
C ILE A 84 1.65 14.23 -2.47
N LEU A 85 1.64 12.90 -2.46
CA LEU A 85 1.49 12.10 -1.24
C LEU A 85 2.66 12.30 -0.26
N GLU A 86 3.89 12.49 -0.76
CA GLU A 86 5.07 12.74 0.09
C GLU A 86 4.96 14.07 0.86
N VAL A 87 4.36 15.09 0.25
CA VAL A 87 4.21 16.42 0.86
C VAL A 87 2.91 16.56 1.65
N PHE A 88 1.81 16.00 1.16
CA PHE A 88 0.47 16.21 1.70
C PHE A 88 -0.07 15.01 2.48
N GLY A 89 0.44 13.81 2.23
CA GLY A 89 0.06 12.61 2.97
C GLY A 89 0.64 12.64 4.38
N GLU A 90 -0.18 12.24 5.36
CA GLU A 90 0.31 11.89 6.69
C GLU A 90 0.49 10.36 6.72
N LEU A 91 1.68 9.90 7.14
CA LEU A 91 1.91 8.48 7.38
C LEU A 91 1.12 8.07 8.62
N PRO A 92 0.11 7.19 8.54
CA PRO A 92 -0.58 6.70 9.73
C PRO A 92 0.37 5.76 10.50
N ILE A 93 0.67 6.10 11.74
CA ILE A 93 1.38 5.19 12.65
C ILE A 93 0.38 4.24 13.32
N PRO A 94 0.81 3.03 13.73
CA PRO A 94 -0.08 2.10 14.39
C PRO A 94 -0.80 2.70 15.60
N PRO A 95 -2.12 2.45 15.76
CA PRO A 95 -2.93 3.11 16.79
C PRO A 95 -2.45 2.81 18.22
N TYR A 96 -1.79 1.66 18.44
CA TYR A 96 -1.24 1.30 19.74
C TYR A 96 -0.08 2.21 20.21
N LEU A 97 0.54 2.99 19.31
CA LEU A 97 1.58 3.95 19.69
C LEU A 97 1.00 5.18 20.40
N ASN A 98 -0.32 5.41 20.33
CA ASN A 98 -1.05 6.44 21.08
C ASN A 98 -0.42 7.85 20.99
N ARG A 99 0.21 8.19 19.88
CA ARG A 99 0.76 9.53 19.60
C ARG A 99 0.51 9.94 18.15
N LYS A 100 0.81 11.19 17.82
CA LYS A 100 0.82 11.66 16.43
C LYS A 100 2.11 11.25 15.75
N THR A 101 2.05 11.11 14.42
CA THR A 101 3.23 10.91 13.57
C THR A 101 4.20 12.08 13.72
N GLU A 102 5.48 11.76 13.86
CA GLU A 102 6.60 12.69 13.94
C GLU A 102 7.47 12.54 12.68
N GLU A 103 8.28 13.56 12.36
CA GLU A 103 9.09 13.52 11.14
C GLU A 103 10.09 12.35 11.13
N CYS A 104 10.60 11.96 12.30
CA CYS A 104 11.48 10.80 12.44
C CYS A 104 10.80 9.46 12.08
N ASP A 105 9.48 9.37 12.15
CA ASP A 105 8.75 8.13 11.82
C ASP A 105 8.83 7.81 10.33
N LYS A 106 8.95 8.83 9.47
CA LYS A 106 9.09 8.63 8.03
C LYS A 106 10.36 7.83 7.69
N GLU A 107 11.42 8.02 8.48
CA GLU A 107 12.68 7.29 8.33
C GLU A 107 12.69 6.00 9.14
N ALA A 108 12.24 6.05 10.40
CA ALA A 108 12.30 4.91 11.33
C ALA A 108 11.32 3.79 10.98
N TYR A 109 10.24 4.09 10.28
CA TYR A 109 9.21 3.13 9.88
C TYR A 109 9.40 2.66 8.42
N GLN A 110 10.66 2.52 8.00
CA GLN A 110 11.08 1.96 6.72
C GLN A 110 12.15 0.89 6.94
N THR A 111 12.06 -0.24 6.23
CA THR A 111 13.12 -1.25 6.26
C THR A 111 14.31 -0.79 5.42
N VAL A 112 15.51 -1.29 5.72
CA VAL A 112 16.74 -0.97 4.95
C VAL A 112 16.68 -1.42 3.47
N TYR A 113 15.71 -2.25 3.12
CA TYR A 113 15.45 -2.76 1.77
C TYR A 113 14.14 -2.20 1.16
N SER A 114 13.55 -1.16 1.76
CA SER A 114 12.39 -0.48 1.18
C SER A 114 12.80 0.28 -0.10
N LYS A 115 12.36 -0.21 -1.26
CA LYS A 115 12.68 0.37 -2.58
C LYS A 115 11.62 1.32 -3.12
N VAL A 116 10.37 1.17 -2.70
CA VAL A 116 9.23 1.96 -3.20
C VAL A 116 8.79 2.95 -2.15
N LYS A 117 9.01 4.25 -2.42
CA LYS A 117 8.42 5.33 -1.64
C LYS A 117 6.89 5.24 -1.73
N GLY A 118 6.20 5.15 -0.59
CA GLY A 118 4.74 5.15 -0.53
C GLY A 118 4.09 3.96 0.17
N SER A 119 4.84 2.95 0.62
CA SER A 119 4.29 1.94 1.52
C SER A 119 3.98 2.54 2.88
N VAL A 120 2.70 2.46 3.28
CA VAL A 120 2.14 3.02 4.52
C VAL A 120 2.69 2.32 5.78
N ALA A 121 3.29 1.13 5.64
CA ALA A 121 3.90 0.41 6.76
C ALA A 121 5.12 -0.40 6.33
N ALA A 122 6.21 -0.28 7.08
CA ALA A 122 7.27 -1.28 7.07
C ALA A 122 6.81 -2.55 7.80
N PRO A 123 7.11 -3.75 7.29
CA PRO A 123 6.97 -4.96 8.08
C PRO A 123 7.91 -4.85 9.29
N THR A 124 7.35 -4.80 10.50
CA THR A 124 8.13 -4.53 11.72
C THR A 124 9.21 -5.58 11.98
N ALA A 125 8.97 -6.83 11.58
CA ALA A 125 9.98 -7.88 11.62
C ALA A 125 11.23 -7.55 10.77
N GLY A 126 11.03 -6.85 9.66
CA GLY A 126 12.11 -6.38 8.78
C GLY A 126 12.97 -5.28 9.37
N LEU A 127 12.48 -4.57 10.40
CA LEU A 127 13.24 -3.50 11.07
C LEU A 127 14.43 -4.03 11.90
N HIS A 128 14.49 -5.34 12.14
CA HIS A 128 15.64 -5.98 12.78
C HIS A 128 16.82 -6.24 11.83
N PHE A 129 16.61 -6.08 10.51
CA PHE A 129 17.64 -6.30 9.51
C PHE A 129 18.42 -5.02 9.24
N THR A 130 19.74 -5.17 9.19
CA THR A 130 20.67 -4.09 8.83
C THR A 130 21.47 -4.50 7.61
N SER A 131 22.15 -3.56 6.95
CA SER A 131 23.06 -3.87 5.85
C SER A 131 24.09 -4.92 6.26
N HIS A 132 24.61 -4.85 7.49
CA HIS A 132 25.53 -5.85 8.04
C HIS A 132 24.94 -7.26 8.11
N VAL A 133 23.65 -7.39 8.47
CA VAL A 133 22.96 -8.69 8.47
C VAL A 133 22.81 -9.23 7.05
N PHE A 134 22.45 -8.38 6.08
CA PHE A 134 22.35 -8.79 4.68
C PHE A 134 23.71 -9.22 4.09
N ASP A 135 24.78 -8.50 4.41
CA ASP A 135 26.13 -8.87 4.00
C ASP A 135 26.52 -10.24 4.58
N ALA A 136 26.23 -10.48 5.86
CA ALA A 136 26.49 -11.76 6.50
C ALA A 136 25.69 -12.93 5.89
N LEU A 137 24.42 -12.70 5.51
CA LEU A 137 23.60 -13.70 4.81
C LEU A 137 24.17 -14.01 3.43
N LYS A 138 24.58 -12.98 2.69
CA LYS A 138 25.19 -13.12 1.37
C LYS A 138 26.52 -13.88 1.42
N ASP A 139 27.35 -13.62 2.44
CA ASP A 139 28.62 -14.34 2.66
C ASP A 139 28.42 -15.84 2.95
N GLN A 140 27.22 -16.22 3.40
CA GLN A 140 26.80 -17.61 3.61
C GLN A 140 26.04 -18.22 2.40
N ASP A 141 26.02 -17.52 1.27
CA ASP A 141 25.30 -17.92 0.05
C ASP A 141 23.79 -18.15 0.27
N ILE A 142 23.19 -17.35 1.16
CA ILE A 142 21.75 -17.40 1.45
C ILE A 142 21.01 -16.45 0.49
N ASP A 143 20.15 -17.01 -0.35
CA ASP A 143 19.25 -16.26 -1.21
C ASP A 143 18.31 -15.36 -0.37
N CYS A 144 18.27 -14.08 -0.71
CA CYS A 144 17.34 -13.11 -0.13
C CYS A 144 16.42 -12.57 -1.23
N GLU A 145 15.14 -12.92 -1.13
CA GLU A 145 14.12 -12.49 -2.08
C GLU A 145 13.13 -11.51 -1.44
N GLU A 146 12.64 -10.58 -2.25
CA GLU A 146 11.66 -9.59 -1.85
C GLU A 146 10.30 -9.90 -2.48
N LEU A 147 9.23 -9.71 -1.71
CA LEU A 147 7.86 -9.74 -2.19
C LEU A 147 7.14 -8.48 -1.71
N THR A 148 6.10 -8.08 -2.45
CA THR A 148 5.29 -6.92 -2.10
C THR A 148 3.86 -7.33 -1.79
N LEU A 149 3.37 -6.94 -0.62
CA LEU A 149 1.96 -6.98 -0.25
C LEU A 149 1.51 -5.55 0.01
N HIS A 150 0.62 -5.04 -0.84
CA HIS A 150 0.02 -3.73 -0.67
C HIS A 150 -1.08 -3.84 0.37
N VAL A 151 -0.73 -3.51 1.60
CA VAL A 151 -1.69 -3.48 2.71
C VAL A 151 -2.42 -2.14 2.67
N GLY A 152 -3.69 -2.18 2.27
CA GLY A 152 -4.55 -0.99 2.28
C GLY A 152 -4.86 -0.51 3.69
N ALA A 153 -5.33 0.73 3.83
CA ALA A 153 -5.70 1.29 5.14
C ALA A 153 -6.85 0.53 5.85
N GLY A 154 -7.53 -0.37 5.14
CA GLY A 154 -8.49 -1.32 5.69
C GLY A 154 -7.94 -2.17 6.83
N THR A 155 -6.63 -2.46 6.87
CA THR A 155 -5.98 -3.19 7.97
C THR A 155 -6.09 -2.48 9.32
N PHE A 156 -6.25 -1.15 9.31
CA PHE A 156 -6.42 -0.35 10.52
C PHE A 156 -7.88 -0.24 10.97
N LYS A 157 -8.83 -0.80 10.22
CA LYS A 157 -10.23 -0.80 10.63
C LYS A 157 -10.42 -1.75 11.82
N PRO A 158 -11.15 -1.33 12.86
CA PRO A 158 -11.49 -2.23 13.94
C PRO A 158 -12.40 -3.35 13.42
N VAL A 159 -12.21 -4.56 13.93
CA VAL A 159 -13.13 -5.68 13.72
C VAL A 159 -14.47 -5.32 14.34
N LYS A 160 -15.53 -5.28 13.51
CA LYS A 160 -16.89 -4.92 13.93
C LYS A 160 -17.84 -6.11 14.09
N SER A 161 -17.39 -7.31 13.75
CA SER A 161 -18.17 -8.55 13.87
C SER A 161 -18.06 -9.14 15.28
N GLU A 162 -19.15 -9.72 15.80
CA GLU A 162 -19.13 -10.48 17.05
C GLU A 162 -18.32 -11.78 16.93
N GLU A 163 -18.34 -12.40 15.74
CA GLU A 163 -17.58 -13.62 15.43
C GLU A 163 -16.50 -13.34 14.37
N ILE A 164 -15.32 -13.95 14.54
CA ILE A 164 -14.20 -13.80 13.60
C ILE A 164 -14.61 -14.19 12.17
N GLY A 165 -15.40 -15.27 12.01
CA GLY A 165 -15.86 -15.74 10.71
C GLY A 165 -16.85 -14.80 10.00
N GLY A 166 -17.47 -13.87 10.73
CA GLY A 166 -18.36 -12.84 10.17
C GLY A 166 -17.64 -11.55 9.77
N HIS A 167 -16.32 -11.45 10.00
CA HIS A 167 -15.56 -10.28 9.59
C HIS A 167 -15.06 -10.43 8.16
N GLU A 168 -15.63 -9.63 7.26
CA GLU A 168 -15.14 -9.51 5.90
C GLU A 168 -13.78 -8.81 5.89
N MET A 169 -12.74 -9.53 5.45
CA MET A 169 -11.41 -8.99 5.23
C MET A 169 -11.34 -8.33 3.85
N HIS A 170 -10.76 -7.14 3.79
CA HIS A 170 -10.49 -6.49 2.51
C HIS A 170 -9.44 -7.29 1.73
N ALA A 171 -9.61 -7.34 0.40
CA ALA A 171 -8.59 -7.87 -0.49
C ALA A 171 -7.29 -7.05 -0.38
N GLU A 172 -6.16 -7.72 -0.56
CA GLU A 172 -4.84 -7.10 -0.58
C GLU A 172 -4.14 -7.49 -1.88
N TYR A 173 -3.40 -6.55 -2.46
CA TYR A 173 -2.73 -6.77 -3.73
C TYR A 173 -1.32 -7.32 -3.51
N ILE A 174 -1.03 -8.46 -4.14
CA ILE A 174 0.29 -9.11 -4.10
C ILE A 174 1.02 -8.82 -5.41
N SER A 175 2.28 -8.40 -5.31
CA SER A 175 3.20 -8.31 -6.44
C SER A 175 4.47 -9.10 -6.12
N ILE A 176 4.78 -10.07 -6.97
CA ILE A 176 5.95 -10.94 -6.85
C ILE A 176 6.57 -11.16 -8.23
N SER A 177 7.89 -11.24 -8.28
CA SER A 177 8.61 -11.51 -9.52
C SER A 177 8.55 -13.00 -9.88
N CYS A 178 8.56 -13.33 -11.17
CA CYS A 178 8.69 -14.73 -11.61
C CYS A 178 9.97 -15.38 -11.08
N THR A 179 11.07 -14.63 -11.02
CA THR A 179 12.36 -15.10 -10.49
C THR A 179 12.26 -15.55 -9.03
N THR A 180 11.46 -14.86 -8.21
CA THR A 180 11.23 -15.25 -6.81
C THR A 180 10.49 -16.60 -6.74
N ILE A 181 9.51 -16.83 -7.62
CA ILE A 181 8.79 -18.11 -7.71
C ILE A 181 9.74 -19.23 -8.16
N GLU A 182 10.56 -18.98 -9.18
CA GLU A 182 11.56 -19.93 -9.68
C GLU A 182 12.55 -20.34 -8.58
N LYS A 183 13.05 -19.38 -7.79
CA LYS A 183 13.92 -19.65 -6.64
C LYS A 183 13.22 -20.44 -5.55
N LEU A 184 11.97 -20.09 -5.20
CA LEU A 184 11.19 -20.88 -4.24
C LEU A 184 11.08 -22.34 -4.70
N ILE A 185 10.79 -22.59 -5.98
CA ILE A 185 10.71 -23.95 -6.54
C ILE A 185 12.07 -24.65 -6.45
N ALA A 186 13.18 -23.96 -6.79
CA ALA A 186 14.52 -24.52 -6.70
C ALA A 186 14.90 -24.94 -5.26
N HIS A 187 14.34 -24.25 -4.26
CA HIS A 187 14.48 -24.57 -2.83
C HIS A 187 13.35 -25.47 -2.29
N ASN A 188 12.67 -26.25 -3.15
CA ASN A 188 11.57 -27.15 -2.78
C ASN A 188 10.43 -26.46 -2.01
N ALA A 189 10.13 -25.21 -2.36
CA ALA A 189 9.18 -24.32 -1.69
C ALA A 189 9.46 -24.11 -0.19
N GLN A 190 10.71 -24.27 0.24
CA GLN A 190 11.13 -23.97 1.61
C GLN A 190 11.69 -22.55 1.67
N ALA A 191 11.17 -21.73 2.57
CA ALA A 191 11.63 -20.36 2.78
C ALA A 191 11.46 -19.93 4.24
N PHE A 192 12.31 -19.00 4.68
CA PHE A 192 12.14 -18.30 5.94
C PHE A 192 11.44 -16.98 5.69
N ALA A 193 10.16 -16.90 6.06
CA ALA A 193 9.39 -15.68 5.94
C ALA A 193 9.75 -14.68 7.05
N VAL A 194 10.10 -13.45 6.67
CA VAL A 194 10.39 -12.37 7.63
C VAL A 194 9.12 -11.55 7.89
N GLY A 195 8.35 -11.99 8.88
CA GLY A 195 7.13 -11.33 9.32
C GLY A 195 5.84 -11.95 8.76
N THR A 196 4.73 -11.67 9.44
CA THR A 196 3.43 -12.30 9.15
C THR A 196 2.85 -11.90 7.80
N THR A 197 3.13 -10.69 7.33
CA THR A 197 2.82 -10.22 5.97
C THR A 197 3.42 -11.16 4.92
N SER A 198 4.72 -11.46 5.03
CA SER A 198 5.39 -12.38 4.10
C SER A 198 4.87 -13.80 4.19
N VAL A 199 4.57 -14.29 5.40
CA VAL A 199 3.93 -15.61 5.59
C VAL A 199 2.61 -15.67 4.83
N ARG A 200 1.72 -14.70 5.06
CA ARG A 200 0.41 -14.65 4.40
C ARG A 200 0.55 -14.63 2.88
N THR A 201 1.46 -13.82 2.34
CA THR A 201 1.72 -13.79 0.89
C THR A 201 2.16 -15.16 0.36
N LEU A 202 3.15 -15.80 0.98
CA LEU A 202 3.65 -17.11 0.53
C LEU A 202 2.57 -18.20 0.59
N GLU A 203 1.81 -18.26 1.68
CA GLU A 203 0.70 -19.21 1.82
C GLU A 203 -0.41 -18.94 0.79
N SER A 204 -0.74 -17.67 0.54
CA SER A 204 -1.71 -17.29 -0.50
C SER A 204 -1.26 -17.71 -1.90
N LEU A 205 0.04 -17.61 -2.22
CA LEU A 205 0.59 -18.03 -3.52
C LEU A 205 0.39 -19.53 -3.76
N TYR A 206 0.53 -20.36 -2.72
CA TYR A 206 0.25 -21.78 -2.83
C TYR A 206 -1.21 -22.04 -3.24
N TYR A 207 -2.16 -21.41 -2.54
CA TYR A 207 -3.58 -21.58 -2.86
C TYR A 207 -3.95 -21.02 -4.23
N MET A 208 -3.39 -19.88 -4.64
CA MET A 208 -3.57 -19.34 -6.00
C MET A 208 -3.07 -20.34 -7.06
N GLY A 209 -1.88 -20.92 -6.86
CA GLY A 209 -1.33 -21.93 -7.76
C GLY A 209 -2.21 -23.19 -7.84
N VAL A 210 -2.74 -23.67 -6.71
CA VAL A 210 -3.67 -24.81 -6.66
C VAL A 210 -4.98 -24.49 -7.40
N THR A 211 -5.52 -23.29 -7.25
CA THR A 211 -6.73 -22.84 -7.95
C THR A 211 -6.49 -22.79 -9.46
N LEU A 212 -5.41 -22.13 -9.91
CA LEU A 212 -5.07 -22.03 -11.33
C LEU A 212 -4.79 -23.40 -11.97
N ALA A 213 -4.22 -24.34 -11.22
CA ALA A 213 -4.00 -25.71 -11.70
C ALA A 213 -5.31 -26.48 -11.95
N LYS A 214 -6.39 -26.16 -11.21
CA LYS A 214 -7.72 -26.76 -11.37
C LYS A 214 -8.64 -25.97 -12.30
N HIS A 215 -8.40 -24.67 -12.40
CA HIS A 215 -9.23 -23.68 -13.09
C HIS A 215 -8.29 -22.73 -13.85
N SER A 216 -7.83 -23.14 -15.03
CA SER A 216 -6.85 -22.38 -15.82
C SER A 216 -7.38 -21.03 -16.32
N ASP A 217 -8.69 -20.85 -16.29
CA ASP A 217 -9.45 -19.65 -16.65
C ASP A 217 -9.89 -18.81 -15.44
N ALA A 218 -9.45 -19.16 -14.23
CA ALA A 218 -9.75 -18.40 -13.03
C ALA A 218 -9.26 -16.95 -13.15
N THR A 219 -10.09 -16.03 -12.69
CA THR A 219 -9.82 -14.60 -12.64
C THR A 219 -9.39 -14.18 -11.23
N GLU A 220 -9.16 -12.88 -11.02
CA GLU A 220 -8.93 -12.32 -9.69
C GLU A 220 -10.18 -12.46 -8.78
N GLU A 221 -11.37 -12.57 -9.38
CA GLU A 221 -12.64 -13.01 -8.76
C GLU A 221 -12.79 -14.53 -8.83
#